data_AF-A0AAW1R6T0-F1
#
_entry.id   AF-A0AAW1R6T0-F1
#
_cell.length_a   1.000
_cell.length_b   1.000
_cell.length_c   1.000
_cell.angle_alpha   90.00
_cell.angle_beta   90.00
_cell.angle_gamma   90.00
#
_symmetry.space_group_name_H-M   'P 1'
#
loop_
_entity.id
_entity.type
_entity.pdbx_description
1 polymer ?
#
loop_
_entity_poly.entity_id
_entity_poly.type
_entity_poly.pdbx_seq_one_letter_code
_entity_poly.pdbx_strand_id
1 'polypeptide(L)'
;MYSWSVCFMAALFLTKRGKLHEVLLQWTRQYGPIFKFYFGREPVVVVSDPELVFQVCIKQFKNFHDRPEPIVQPFMGRVGTFQTSSMLFAQGKLWAGLRAACEPLFHSNALHAVWRFIIAWLKYPGMLDVAVASGFLWGASQALLDSARRRCLEAARRCQERYASGRSTRSCQQQQQQQQQKQLQRSSNQ
;
A
#
# COMPACT_ATOMS: atom_id res chain seq x y z
N MET A 1 -9.48 28.46 27.72
CA MET A 1 -9.52 26.99 27.87
C MET A 1 -8.74 26.31 26.72
N TYR A 2 -7.43 26.20 26.95
CA TYR A 2 -6.33 25.36 26.43
C TYR A 2 -6.39 24.54 25.10
N SER A 3 -7.21 24.87 24.10
CA SER A 3 -7.22 24.09 22.84
C SER A 3 -6.07 24.40 21.86
N TRP A 4 -5.35 25.52 22.01
CA TRP A 4 -4.34 25.96 21.02
C TRP A 4 -2.89 25.65 21.44
N SER A 5 -2.60 25.45 22.73
CA SER A 5 -1.26 25.08 23.20
C SER A 5 -0.82 23.68 22.76
N VAL A 6 -1.75 22.75 22.55
CA VAL A 6 -1.42 21.35 22.23
C VAL A 6 -0.97 21.19 20.77
N CYS A 7 -1.57 21.94 19.84
CA CYS A 7 -1.15 21.90 18.42
C CYS A 7 0.25 22.49 18.20
N PHE A 8 0.61 23.56 18.91
CA PHE A 8 1.95 24.15 18.78
C PHE A 8 3.03 23.30 19.48
N MET A 9 2.69 22.69 20.62
CA MET A 9 3.60 21.77 21.31
C MET A 9 3.88 20.50 20.50
N ALA A 10 2.90 19.94 19.78
CA ALA A 10 3.09 18.75 18.95
C ALA A 10 4.07 18.98 17.78
N ALA A 11 3.95 20.12 17.09
CA ALA A 11 4.86 20.48 16.00
C ALA A 11 6.27 20.84 16.50
N LEU A 12 6.39 21.52 17.64
CA LEU A 12 7.67 21.89 18.23
C LEU A 12 8.41 20.68 18.85
N PHE A 13 7.69 19.68 19.41
CA PHE A 13 8.32 18.50 20.01
C PHE A 13 8.97 17.56 18.98
N LEU A 14 8.47 17.51 17.75
CA LEU A 14 9.06 16.73 16.67
C LEU A 14 10.43 17.27 16.23
N THR A 15 10.73 18.53 16.56
CA THR A 15 11.97 19.21 16.19
C THR A 15 13.07 19.15 17.26
N LYS A 16 12.76 18.74 18.49
CA LYS A 16 13.78 18.52 19.53
C LYS A 16 14.36 17.10 19.46
N ARG A 17 15.36 16.94 18.59
CA ARG A 17 16.39 15.88 18.64
C ARG A 17 15.88 14.44 18.89
N GLY A 18 15.20 13.88 17.89
CA GLY A 18 15.73 12.65 17.28
C GLY A 18 14.87 11.39 17.27
N LYS A 19 13.87 11.21 18.13
CA LYS A 19 13.17 9.90 18.23
C LYS A 19 11.68 10.00 18.57
N LEU A 20 10.86 10.08 17.53
CA LEU A 20 9.39 10.06 17.63
C LEU A 20 8.87 8.91 18.50
N HIS A 21 9.44 7.71 18.35
CA HIS A 21 9.01 6.53 19.08
C HIS A 21 9.20 6.64 20.60
N GLU A 22 10.23 7.34 21.07
CA GLU A 22 10.46 7.55 22.51
C GLU A 22 9.40 8.47 23.10
N VAL A 23 9.03 9.52 22.37
CA VAL A 23 7.96 10.45 22.78
C VAL A 23 6.61 9.73 22.84
N LEU A 24 6.28 8.95 21.80
CA LEU A 24 5.05 8.16 21.77
C LEU A 24 5.01 7.14 22.91
N LEU A 25 6.14 6.53 23.27
CA LEU A 25 6.24 5.62 24.40
C LEU A 25 6.03 6.34 25.74
N GLN A 26 6.61 7.53 25.92
CA GLN A 26 6.39 8.34 27.12
C GLN A 26 4.91 8.74 27.26
N TRP A 27 4.27 9.16 26.16
CA TRP A 27 2.84 9.48 26.15
C TRP A 27 1.96 8.26 26.40
N THR A 28 2.35 7.08 25.88
CA THR A 28 1.66 5.83 26.20
C THR A 28 1.69 5.54 27.71
N ARG A 29 2.82 5.81 28.37
CA ARG A 29 2.95 5.64 29.83
C ARG A 29 2.12 6.67 30.62
N GLN A 30 2.02 7.89 30.10
CA GLN A 30 1.33 9.00 30.79
C GLN A 30 -0.20 8.98 30.60
N TYR A 31 -0.66 8.74 29.37
CA TYR A 31 -2.07 8.83 28.99
C TYR A 31 -2.75 7.48 28.81
N GLY A 32 -1.97 6.39 28.83
CA GLY A 32 -2.46 5.03 28.66
C GLY A 32 -2.23 4.47 27.25
N PRO A 33 -2.63 3.20 27.02
CA PRO A 33 -2.35 2.44 25.80
C PRO A 33 -3.03 2.98 24.54
N ILE A 34 -4.04 3.85 24.69
CA ILE A 34 -4.75 4.47 23.58
C ILE A 34 -4.88 5.96 23.89
N PHE A 35 -4.35 6.79 23.02
CA PHE A 35 -4.49 8.24 23.15
C PHE A 35 -4.58 8.88 21.77
N LYS A 36 -5.11 10.10 21.75
CA LYS A 36 -5.18 10.93 20.54
C LYS A 36 -4.39 12.20 20.74
N PHE A 37 -3.68 12.62 19.71
CA PHE A 37 -3.07 13.94 19.65
C PHE A 37 -3.36 14.57 18.29
N TYR A 38 -3.21 15.88 18.17
CA TYR A 38 -3.42 16.57 16.91
C TYR A 38 -2.08 16.81 16.24
N PHE A 39 -1.96 16.35 14.99
CA PHE A 39 -0.86 16.72 14.11
C PHE A 39 -1.36 17.84 13.19
N GLY A 40 -1.06 19.09 13.55
CA GLY A 40 -1.63 20.24 12.86
C GLY A 40 -3.16 20.31 13.03
N ARG A 41 -3.90 20.04 11.95
CA ARG A 41 -5.39 19.99 11.95
C ARG A 41 -5.95 18.58 11.95
N GLU A 42 -5.10 17.57 11.76
CA GLU A 42 -5.52 16.18 11.64
C GLU A 42 -5.37 15.47 13.00
N PRO A 43 -6.44 14.85 13.53
CA PRO A 43 -6.32 14.02 14.71
C PRO A 43 -5.60 12.71 14.37
N VAL A 44 -4.60 12.36 15.18
CA VAL A 44 -3.87 11.09 15.10
C VAL A 44 -4.18 10.28 16.35
N VAL A 45 -4.66 9.06 16.16
CA VAL A 45 -4.89 8.09 17.23
C VAL A 45 -3.72 7.13 17.28
N VAL A 46 -3.13 6.98 18.46
CA VAL A 46 -2.03 6.05 18.72
C VAL A 46 -2.60 4.88 19.51
N VAL A 47 -2.33 3.66 19.03
CA VAL A 47 -2.75 2.41 19.65
C VAL A 47 -1.51 1.61 19.98
N SER A 48 -1.28 1.39 21.27
CA SER A 48 -0.13 0.65 21.81
C SER A 48 -0.52 -0.70 22.42
N ASP A 49 -1.82 -0.99 22.54
CA ASP A 49 -2.33 -2.29 23.02
C ASP A 49 -2.17 -3.38 21.94
N PRO A 50 -1.46 -4.49 22.20
CA PRO A 50 -1.23 -5.55 21.22
C PRO A 50 -2.52 -6.17 20.68
N GLU A 51 -3.57 -6.31 21.51
CA GLU A 51 -4.82 -6.92 21.05
C GLU A 51 -5.51 -6.00 20.03
N LEU A 52 -5.60 -4.71 20.33
CA LEU A 52 -6.18 -3.73 19.40
C LEU A 52 -5.31 -3.53 18.16
N VAL A 53 -3.99 -3.54 18.28
CA VAL A 53 -3.08 -3.51 17.12
C VAL A 53 -3.34 -4.70 16.22
N PHE A 54 -3.52 -5.90 16.77
CA PHE A 54 -3.89 -7.08 15.98
C PHE A 54 -5.25 -6.91 15.28
N GLN A 55 -6.23 -6.35 15.99
CA GLN A 55 -7.55 -6.09 15.41
C GLN A 55 -7.48 -5.10 14.23
N VAL A 56 -6.73 -4.01 14.37
CA VAL A 56 -6.63 -2.96 13.33
C VAL A 56 -5.74 -3.42 12.17
N CYS A 57 -4.53 -3.92 12.47
CA CYS A 57 -3.50 -4.22 11.47
C CYS A 57 -3.73 -5.55 10.75
N ILE A 58 -4.49 -6.49 11.32
CA ILE A 58 -4.71 -7.81 10.72
C ILE A 58 -6.19 -8.04 10.44
N LYS A 59 -7.06 -8.06 11.46
CA LYS A 59 -8.47 -8.40 11.27
C LYS A 59 -9.20 -7.38 10.38
N GLN A 60 -8.94 -6.09 10.60
CA GLN A 60 -9.59 -4.98 9.91
C GLN A 60 -8.68 -4.25 8.93
N PHE A 61 -7.60 -4.89 8.47
CA PHE A 61 -6.63 -4.26 7.58
C PHE A 61 -7.26 -3.65 6.31
N LYS A 62 -8.32 -4.28 5.78
CA LYS A 62 -9.08 -3.76 4.63
C LYS A 62 -9.71 -2.37 4.86
N ASN A 63 -9.89 -1.94 6.10
CA ASN A 63 -10.44 -0.63 6.45
C ASN A 63 -9.35 0.41 6.78
N PHE A 64 -8.16 -0.04 7.22
CA PHE A 64 -7.09 0.82 7.77
C PHE A 64 -5.78 0.76 6.95
N HIS A 65 -5.84 0.43 5.65
CA HIS A 65 -4.66 0.29 4.80
C HIS A 65 -4.18 1.61 4.19
N ASP A 66 -5.00 2.66 4.23
CA ASP A 66 -4.67 3.96 3.64
C ASP A 66 -3.64 4.72 4.49
N ARG A 67 -2.73 5.39 3.80
CA ARG A 67 -1.68 6.22 4.41
C ARG A 67 -2.07 7.70 4.35
N PRO A 68 -1.72 8.49 5.37
CA PRO A 68 -1.90 9.94 5.31
C PRO A 68 -1.16 10.49 4.09
N GLU A 69 -1.81 11.41 3.38
CA GLU A 69 -1.23 12.08 2.22
C GLU A 69 0.07 12.80 2.66
N PRO A 70 1.17 12.68 1.90
CA PRO A 70 2.40 13.38 2.22
C PRO A 70 2.13 14.88 2.36
N ILE A 71 2.63 15.48 3.43
CA ILE A 71 2.49 16.92 3.73
C ILE A 71 3.00 17.80 2.57
N VAL A 72 3.87 17.26 1.70
CA VAL A 72 4.42 17.92 0.51
C VAL A 72 3.46 17.96 -0.69
N GLN A 73 2.42 17.13 -0.71
CA GLN A 73 1.52 16.98 -1.85
C GLN A 73 0.67 18.24 -2.17
N PRO A 74 0.17 19.01 -1.18
CA PRO A 74 -0.49 20.29 -1.46
C PRO A 74 0.47 21.37 -1.96
N PHE A 75 1.74 21.32 -1.56
CA PHE A 75 2.76 22.34 -1.90
C PHE A 75 3.41 22.11 -3.26
N MET A 76 3.52 20.87 -3.72
CA MET A 76 4.10 20.58 -5.04
C MET A 76 3.10 20.80 -6.20
N GLY A 77 1.82 21.06 -5.92
CA GLY A 77 0.78 20.94 -6.94
C GLY A 77 0.63 19.49 -7.39
N ARG A 78 -0.38 19.17 -8.21
CA ARG A 78 -0.52 17.82 -8.79
C ARG A 78 0.64 17.57 -9.77
N VAL A 79 1.84 17.26 -9.27
CA VAL A 79 2.98 16.84 -10.09
C VAL A 79 2.72 15.44 -10.59
N GLY A 80 1.89 15.36 -11.63
CA GLY A 80 1.67 14.16 -12.41
C GLY A 80 0.93 13.06 -11.68
N THR A 81 0.09 12.37 -12.43
CA THR A 81 -0.55 11.10 -12.09
C THR A 81 0.41 10.00 -11.60
N PHE A 82 1.74 10.20 -11.67
CA PHE A 82 2.75 9.23 -11.30
C PHE A 82 2.93 9.06 -9.79
N GLN A 83 2.83 10.13 -9.00
CA GLN A 83 3.06 10.03 -7.54
C GLN A 83 1.88 9.41 -6.80
N THR A 84 0.64 9.66 -7.24
CA THR A 84 -0.58 9.06 -6.65
C THR A 84 -0.85 7.63 -7.12
N SER A 85 -0.19 7.17 -8.20
CA SER A 85 -0.36 5.82 -8.75
C SER A 85 0.71 4.83 -8.27
N SER A 86 1.66 5.27 -7.46
CA SER A 86 2.68 4.39 -6.85
C SER A 86 2.08 3.55 -5.73
N MET A 87 2.49 2.29 -5.59
CA MET A 87 2.03 1.40 -4.52
C MET A 87 2.28 1.96 -3.10
N LEU A 88 3.22 2.89 -2.94
CA LEU A 88 3.52 3.53 -1.65
C LEU A 88 2.49 4.58 -1.23
N PHE A 89 1.86 5.26 -2.18
CA PHE A 89 0.95 6.40 -1.93
C PHE A 89 -0.45 6.19 -2.50
N ALA A 90 -0.67 5.14 -3.29
CA ALA A 90 -1.99 4.76 -3.76
C ALA A 90 -2.92 4.47 -2.56
N GLN A 91 -4.19 4.81 -2.71
CA GLN A 91 -5.21 4.64 -1.69
C GLN A 91 -6.35 3.73 -2.17
N GLY A 92 -7.05 3.11 -1.22
CA GLY A 92 -8.25 2.33 -1.42
C GLY A 92 -8.10 1.20 -2.44
N LYS A 93 -9.06 1.12 -3.36
CA LYS A 93 -9.12 0.04 -4.37
C LYS A 93 -7.90 0.01 -5.31
N LEU A 94 -7.28 1.16 -5.59
CA LEU A 94 -6.09 1.22 -6.44
C LEU A 94 -4.93 0.53 -5.74
N TRP A 95 -4.70 0.83 -4.46
CA TRP A 95 -3.69 0.17 -3.65
C TRP A 95 -3.92 -1.33 -3.55
N ALA A 96 -5.17 -1.74 -3.28
CA ALA A 96 -5.52 -3.16 -3.18
C ALA A 96 -5.23 -3.90 -4.50
N GLY A 97 -5.50 -3.28 -5.64
CA GLY A 97 -5.21 -3.84 -6.97
C GLY A 97 -3.71 -3.93 -7.26
N LEU A 98 -2.96 -2.86 -6.98
CA LEU A 98 -1.50 -2.83 -7.12
C LEU A 98 -0.84 -3.90 -6.25
N ARG A 99 -1.27 -4.00 -4.98
CA ARG A 99 -0.78 -5.03 -4.06
C ARG A 99 -1.06 -6.42 -4.60
N ALA A 100 -2.29 -6.71 -5.04
CA ALA A 100 -2.65 -8.02 -5.56
C ALA A 100 -1.80 -8.41 -6.80
N ALA A 101 -1.42 -7.44 -7.63
CA ALA A 101 -0.53 -7.67 -8.77
C ALA A 101 0.91 -7.97 -8.34
N CYS A 102 1.39 -7.35 -7.26
CA CYS A 102 2.74 -7.54 -6.72
C CYS A 102 2.88 -8.77 -5.81
N GLU A 103 1.81 -9.18 -5.12
CA GLU A 103 1.78 -10.31 -4.19
C GLU A 103 2.46 -11.61 -4.71
N PRO A 104 2.26 -12.08 -5.96
CA PRO A 104 2.94 -13.28 -6.48
C PRO A 104 4.47 -13.17 -6.50
N LEU A 105 5.03 -11.96 -6.54
CA LEU A 105 6.48 -11.75 -6.54
C LEU A 105 7.11 -12.04 -5.17
N PHE A 106 6.32 -12.01 -4.10
CA PHE A 106 6.78 -12.22 -2.72
C PHE A 106 6.45 -13.61 -2.17
N HIS A 107 5.94 -14.53 -3.01
CA HIS A 107 5.74 -15.91 -2.62
C HIS A 107 7.08 -16.64 -2.51
N SER A 108 7.15 -17.68 -1.65
CA SER A 108 8.38 -18.45 -1.40
C SER A 108 9.02 -18.96 -2.70
N ASN A 109 8.24 -19.44 -3.66
CA ASN A 109 8.75 -19.92 -4.94
C ASN A 109 9.47 -18.82 -5.75
N ALA A 110 8.90 -17.60 -5.77
CA ALA A 110 9.51 -16.47 -6.46
C ALA A 110 10.77 -15.99 -5.72
N LEU A 111 10.73 -15.92 -4.39
CA LEU A 111 11.88 -15.55 -3.57
C LEU A 111 13.03 -16.56 -3.67
N HIS A 112 12.72 -17.86 -3.71
CA HIS A 112 13.73 -18.91 -3.93
C HIS A 112 14.40 -18.78 -5.29
N ALA A 113 13.66 -18.38 -6.33
CA ALA A 113 14.26 -18.13 -7.63
C ALA A 113 15.30 -16.99 -7.54
N VAL A 114 14.92 -15.86 -6.93
CA VAL A 114 15.84 -14.73 -6.70
C VAL A 114 17.04 -15.14 -5.85
N TRP A 115 16.81 -15.89 -4.78
CA TRP A 115 17.87 -16.38 -3.90
C TRP A 115 18.87 -17.28 -4.63
N ARG A 116 18.39 -18.17 -5.52
CA ARG A 116 19.27 -19.01 -6.35
C ARG A 116 20.15 -18.18 -7.27
N PHE A 117 19.62 -17.09 -7.82
CA PHE A 117 20.44 -16.15 -8.57
C PHE A 117 21.50 -15.49 -7.68
N ILE A 118 21.12 -14.99 -6.50
CA ILE A 118 22.07 -14.34 -5.57
C ILE A 118 23.20 -15.30 -5.14
N ILE A 119 22.88 -16.56 -4.83
CA ILE A 119 23.91 -17.55 -4.44
C ILE A 119 24.81 -17.91 -5.62
N ALA A 120 24.26 -18.08 -6.82
CA ALA A 120 25.07 -18.31 -8.02
C ALA A 120 26.04 -17.14 -8.26
N TRP A 121 25.58 -15.92 -8.01
CA TRP A 121 26.39 -14.70 -8.07
C TRP A 121 27.52 -14.67 -7.03
N LEU A 122 27.23 -15.03 -5.78
CA LEU A 122 28.24 -15.06 -4.72
C LEU A 122 29.31 -16.14 -4.96
N LYS A 123 28.96 -17.24 -5.63
CA LYS A 123 29.87 -18.36 -5.89
C LYS A 123 30.83 -18.10 -7.07
N TYR A 124 30.45 -17.25 -8.03
CA TYR A 124 31.24 -16.98 -9.24
C TYR A 124 31.39 -15.47 -9.49
N PRO A 125 32.17 -14.76 -8.67
CA PRO A 125 32.31 -13.30 -8.79
C PRO A 125 32.89 -12.86 -10.15
N GLY A 126 33.79 -13.65 -10.77
CA GLY A 126 34.35 -13.32 -12.09
C GLY A 126 33.37 -13.49 -13.27
N MET A 127 32.23 -14.16 -13.07
CA MET A 127 31.19 -14.27 -14.11
C MET A 127 30.44 -12.95 -14.30
N LEU A 128 30.48 -12.09 -13.27
CA LEU A 128 29.84 -10.79 -13.21
C LEU A 128 30.50 -9.81 -14.16
N ASP A 129 31.84 -9.76 -14.19
CA ASP A 129 32.60 -8.92 -15.10
C ASP A 129 32.32 -9.29 -16.56
N VAL A 130 32.26 -10.59 -16.88
CA VAL A 130 31.95 -11.08 -18.24
C VAL A 130 30.50 -10.80 -18.61
N ALA A 131 29.56 -10.97 -17.68
CA ALA A 131 28.13 -10.82 -17.93
C ALA A 131 27.66 -9.34 -17.92
N VAL A 132 28.39 -8.46 -17.22
CA VAL A 132 28.25 -6.99 -17.31
C VAL A 132 28.94 -6.47 -18.58
N ALA A 133 30.16 -6.93 -18.89
CA ALA A 133 30.86 -6.54 -20.12
C ALA A 133 30.12 -6.96 -21.40
N SER A 134 29.40 -8.08 -21.37
CA SER A 134 28.55 -8.54 -22.49
C SER A 134 27.15 -7.90 -22.51
N GLY A 135 26.79 -7.07 -21.52
CA GLY A 135 25.46 -6.45 -21.41
C GLY A 135 24.31 -7.43 -21.19
N PHE A 136 24.58 -8.73 -21.05
CA PHE A 136 23.58 -9.79 -20.90
C PHE A 136 22.76 -9.63 -19.61
N LEU A 137 23.42 -9.25 -18.51
CA LEU A 137 22.74 -9.01 -17.23
C LEU A 137 21.88 -7.75 -17.27
N TRP A 138 22.36 -6.69 -17.93
CA TRP A 138 21.57 -5.49 -18.13
C TRP A 138 20.33 -5.82 -18.96
N GLY A 139 20.48 -6.50 -20.10
CA GLY A 139 19.36 -6.91 -20.95
C GLY A 139 18.35 -7.84 -20.27
N ALA A 140 18.81 -8.87 -19.56
CA ALA A 140 17.94 -9.81 -18.85
C ALA A 140 17.24 -9.15 -17.65
N SER A 141 17.96 -8.31 -16.90
CA SER A 141 17.39 -7.52 -15.80
C SER A 141 16.36 -6.51 -16.33
N GLN A 142 16.68 -5.77 -17.41
CA GLN A 142 15.77 -4.84 -18.06
C GLN A 142 14.51 -5.56 -18.53
N ALA A 143 14.64 -6.73 -19.16
CA ALA A 143 13.49 -7.50 -19.64
C ALA A 143 12.60 -8.00 -18.50
N LEU A 144 13.19 -8.44 -17.38
CA LEU A 144 12.45 -8.84 -16.18
C LEU A 144 11.74 -7.64 -15.55
N LEU A 145 12.44 -6.52 -15.40
CA LEU A 145 11.90 -5.27 -14.86
C LEU A 145 10.79 -4.71 -15.77
N ASP A 146 10.96 -4.75 -17.09
CA ASP A 146 9.94 -4.34 -18.06
C ASP A 146 8.74 -5.27 -18.03
N SER A 147 8.94 -6.58 -17.87
CA SER A 147 7.84 -7.54 -17.69
C SER A 147 7.06 -7.27 -16.40
N ALA A 148 7.76 -7.06 -15.28
CA ALA A 148 7.16 -6.71 -14.00
C ALA A 148 6.43 -5.36 -14.06
N ARG A 149 7.06 -4.35 -14.66
CA ARG A 149 6.52 -3.01 -14.88
C ARG A 149 5.27 -3.07 -15.75
N ARG A 150 5.27 -3.81 -16.86
CA ARG A 150 4.09 -4.01 -17.71
C ARG A 150 2.94 -4.61 -16.92
N ARG A 151 3.18 -5.69 -16.16
CA ARG A 151 2.15 -6.32 -15.31
C ARG A 151 1.57 -5.36 -14.27
N CYS A 152 2.43 -4.59 -13.61
CA CYS A 152 2.00 -3.59 -12.63
C CYS A 152 1.19 -2.46 -13.29
N LEU A 153 1.64 -1.94 -14.42
CA LEU A 153 0.96 -0.87 -15.16
C LEU A 153 -0.39 -1.34 -15.73
N GLU A 154 -0.46 -2.56 -16.26
CA GLU A 154 -1.71 -3.15 -16.74
C GLU A 154 -2.70 -3.36 -15.58
N ALA A 155 -2.24 -3.84 -14.43
CA ALA A 155 -3.06 -3.98 -13.24
C ALA A 155 -3.55 -2.62 -12.72
N ALA A 156 -2.66 -1.62 -12.67
CA ALA A 156 -2.98 -0.25 -12.29
C ALA A 156 -4.04 0.35 -13.22
N ARG A 157 -3.84 0.22 -14.53
CA ARG A 157 -4.77 0.70 -15.56
C ARG A 157 -6.14 0.05 -15.44
N ARG A 158 -6.21 -1.27 -15.28
CA ARG A 158 -7.49 -1.99 -15.05
C ARG A 158 -8.20 -1.50 -13.79
N CYS A 159 -7.46 -1.19 -12.73
CA CYS A 159 -8.04 -0.66 -11.49
C CYS A 159 -8.53 0.79 -11.66
N GLN A 160 -7.76 1.61 -12.38
CA GLN A 160 -8.10 2.99 -12.68
C GLN A 160 -9.32 3.08 -13.61
N GLU A 161 -9.43 2.21 -14.62
CA GLU A 161 -10.61 2.09 -15.48
C GLU A 161 -11.85 1.65 -14.69
N ARG A 162 -11.71 0.71 -13.74
CA ARG A 162 -12.79 0.32 -12.82
C ARG A 162 -13.22 1.46 -11.89
N TYR A 163 -12.28 2.31 -11.48
CA TYR A 163 -12.55 3.49 -10.65
C TYR A 163 -13.26 4.59 -11.46
N ALA A 164 -12.71 4.95 -12.64
CA ALA A 164 -13.25 5.98 -13.53
C ALA A 164 -14.62 5.60 -14.12
N SER A 165 -14.88 4.32 -14.37
CA SER A 165 -16.18 3.84 -14.86
C SER A 165 -17.28 3.83 -13.80
N GLY A 166 -17.00 4.22 -12.55
CA GLY A 166 -18.02 4.38 -11.51
C GLY A 166 -18.90 3.14 -11.31
N ARG A 167 -18.38 1.93 -11.62
CA ARG A 167 -19.13 0.68 -11.48
C ARG A 167 -19.25 0.36 -9.99
N SER A 168 -20.20 1.06 -9.37
CA SER A 168 -20.76 0.76 -8.07
C SER A 168 -21.02 -0.74 -8.05
N THR A 169 -20.48 -1.42 -7.04
CA THR A 169 -20.70 -2.83 -6.75
C THR A 169 -22.18 -3.23 -6.79
N ARG A 170 -23.10 -2.26 -6.68
CA ARG A 170 -24.55 -2.42 -6.87
C ARG A 170 -24.95 -2.89 -8.26
N SER A 171 -24.31 -2.45 -9.36
CA SER A 171 -24.76 -2.85 -10.71
C SER A 171 -24.46 -4.32 -11.02
N CYS A 172 -23.33 -4.84 -10.52
CA CYS A 172 -22.95 -6.24 -10.67
C CYS A 172 -23.82 -7.15 -9.81
N GLN A 173 -24.13 -6.75 -8.57
CA GLN A 173 -25.06 -7.48 -7.69
C GLN A 173 -26.50 -7.44 -8.22
N GLN A 174 -26.97 -6.30 -8.76
CA GLN A 174 -28.29 -6.21 -9.40
C GLN A 174 -28.38 -7.04 -10.67
N GLN A 175 -27.33 -7.11 -11.49
CA GLN A 175 -27.30 -7.99 -12.66
C GLN A 175 -27.28 -9.48 -12.26
N GLN A 176 -26.55 -9.85 -11.21
CA GLN A 176 -26.58 -11.22 -10.68
C GLN A 176 -27.94 -11.59 -10.07
N GLN A 177 -28.60 -10.68 -9.35
CA GLN A 177 -29.95 -10.88 -8.83
C GLN A 177 -30.98 -11.00 -9.95
N GLN A 178 -30.89 -10.17 -11.00
CA GLN A 178 -31.77 -10.28 -12.17
C GLN A 178 -31.54 -11.57 -12.96
N GLN A 179 -30.30 -12.06 -13.03
CA GLN A 179 -29.99 -13.36 -13.65
C GLN A 179 -30.53 -14.53 -12.84
N GLN A 180 -30.41 -14.50 -11.51
CA GLN A 180 -31.00 -15.51 -10.62
C GLN A 180 -32.53 -15.50 -10.69
N GLN A 181 -33.18 -14.34 -10.72
CA GLN A 181 -34.64 -14.23 -10.88
C GLN A 181 -35.11 -14.79 -12.23
N LYS A 182 -34.38 -14.52 -13.32
CA LYS A 182 -34.68 -15.09 -14.65
C LYS A 182 -34.49 -16.61 -14.70
N GLN A 183 -33.54 -17.16 -13.93
CA GLN A 183 -33.35 -18.61 -13.83
C GLN A 183 -34.49 -19.28 -13.05
N LEU A 184 -34.90 -18.69 -11.92
CA LEU A 184 -36.05 -19.17 -11.14
C LEU A 184 -37.37 -19.14 -11.92
N GLN A 185 -37.60 -18.08 -12.70
CA GLN A 185 -38.77 -17.97 -13.58
C GLN A 185 -38.78 -19.01 -14.71
N ARG A 186 -37.60 -19.42 -15.20
CA ARG A 186 -37.48 -20.47 -16.22
C ARG A 186 -37.73 -21.86 -15.63
N SER A 187 -37.30 -22.11 -14.39
CA SER A 187 -37.55 -23.36 -13.68
C SER A 187 -39.00 -23.52 -13.19
N SER A 188 -39.76 -22.43 -13.06
CA SER A 188 -41.18 -22.47 -12.67
C SER A 188 -42.15 -22.63 -13.84
N ASN A 189 -41.67 -22.44 -15.09
CA ASN A 189 -42.46 -22.56 -16.32
C ASN A 189 -42.13 -23.85 -17.11
N GLN A 190 -41.31 -24.74 -16.52
CA GLN A 190 -41.14 -26.13 -16.92
C GLN A 190 -41.87 -27.01 -15.90
#